data_AF-A0A969BGK0-F1
#
_entry.id   AF-A0A969BGK0-F1
#
_cell.length_a   1.000
_cell.length_b   1.000
_cell.length_c   1.000
_cell.angle_alpha   90.00
_cell.angle_beta   90.00
_cell.angle_gamma   90.00
#
_symmetry.space_group_name_H-M   'P 1'
#
loop_
_entity.id
_entity.type
_entity.pdbx_description
1 polymer ?
#
loop_
_entity_poly.entity_id
_entity_poly.type
_entity_poly.pdbx_seq_one_letter_code
_entity_poly.pdbx_strand_id
1 'polypeptide(L)'
;MGRSLKKGPFVADHLLKKIDKLNETNKKEVIKTWSRASTILPMMVGHTIAVHNGKQHVPVFVSDQMVGHKLGEFAPTRTFRGHSKDRKGVDNHRR
;
A
#
# COMPACT_ATOMS: atom_id res chain seq x y z
N MET A 1 -14.85 -10.58 -0.83
CA MET A 1 -15.96 -10.16 -1.70
C MET A 1 -15.43 -9.21 -2.76
N GLY A 2 -15.54 -9.58 -4.04
CA GLY A 2 -15.12 -8.74 -5.16
C GLY A 2 -16.24 -7.84 -5.66
N ARG A 3 -15.88 -6.70 -6.29
CA ARG A 3 -16.83 -5.88 -7.04
C ARG A 3 -17.29 -6.68 -8.28
N SER A 4 -18.52 -6.46 -8.75
CA SER A 4 -19.00 -7.11 -9.97
C SER A 4 -18.07 -6.82 -11.16
N LEU A 5 -17.74 -7.85 -11.95
CA LEU A 5 -16.88 -7.75 -13.13
C LEU A 5 -17.31 -6.65 -14.11
N LYS A 6 -18.63 -6.43 -14.27
CA LYS A 6 -19.19 -5.39 -15.14
C LYS A 6 -18.80 -3.95 -14.73
N LYS A 7 -18.42 -3.72 -13.47
CA LYS A 7 -18.11 -2.38 -12.91
C LYS A 7 -16.62 -2.05 -12.89
N GLY A 8 -15.77 -3.00 -13.29
CA GLY A 8 -14.31 -2.84 -13.26
C GLY A 8 -13.70 -2.73 -11.85
N PRO A 9 -12.36 -2.77 -11.77
CA PRO A 9 -11.64 -2.55 -10.52
C PRO A 9 -11.94 -1.15 -9.96
N PHE A 10 -12.04 -1.05 -8.64
CA PHE A 10 -12.21 0.25 -7.99
C PHE A 10 -10.85 0.92 -7.83
N VAL A 11 -10.77 2.18 -8.25
CA VAL A 11 -9.67 3.11 -8.01
C VAL A 11 -10.27 4.47 -7.66
N ALA A 12 -9.71 5.16 -6.68
CA ALA A 12 -10.18 6.50 -6.36
C ALA A 12 -9.73 7.53 -7.41
N ASP A 13 -10.65 8.40 -7.84
CA ASP A 13 -10.41 9.36 -8.91
C ASP A 13 -9.22 10.29 -8.64
N HIS A 14 -9.05 10.72 -7.38
CA HIS A 14 -7.94 11.59 -6.99
C HIS A 14 -6.58 10.89 -7.06
N LEU A 15 -6.54 9.57 -6.87
CA LEU A 15 -5.33 8.78 -6.99
C LEU A 15 -4.99 8.59 -8.46
N LEU A 16 -5.98 8.23 -9.27
CA LEU A 16 -5.83 8.04 -10.71
C LEU A 16 -5.30 9.31 -11.39
N LYS A 17 -5.95 10.46 -11.16
CA LYS A 17 -5.53 11.76 -11.72
C LYS A 17 -4.09 12.15 -11.38
N LYS A 18 -3.61 11.81 -10.18
CA LYS A 18 -2.22 12.09 -9.78
C LYS A 18 -1.24 11.19 -10.52
N ILE A 19 -1.59 9.92 -10.68
CA ILE A 19 -0.76 8.94 -11.38
C ILE A 19 -0.70 9.26 -12.87
N ASP A 20 -1.82 9.60 -13.50
CA ASP A 20 -1.86 10.02 -14.90
C ASP A 20 -0.92 11.20 -15.16
N LYS A 21 -1.01 12.24 -14.32
CA LYS A 21 -0.13 13.42 -14.40
C LYS A 21 1.35 13.08 -14.21
N LEU A 22 1.67 12.16 -13.30
CA LEU A 22 3.05 11.74 -13.05
C LEU A 22 3.60 10.88 -14.19
N ASN A 23 2.75 10.08 -14.81
CA ASN A 23 3.10 9.29 -15.98
C ASN A 23 3.34 10.19 -17.21
N GLU A 24 2.50 11.20 -17.43
CA GLU A 24 2.73 12.22 -18.48
C GLU A 24 4.05 12.98 -18.29
N THR A 25 4.37 13.32 -17.04
CA THR A 25 5.61 14.06 -16.71
C THR A 25 6.83 13.16 -16.52
N ASN A 26 6.67 11.83 -16.58
CA ASN A 26 7.70 10.83 -16.29
C ASN A 26 8.44 11.05 -14.95
N LYS A 27 7.75 11.62 -13.95
CA LYS A 27 8.32 11.91 -12.63
C LYS A 27 8.00 10.82 -11.62
N LYS A 28 9.01 10.40 -10.86
CA LYS A 28 8.87 9.43 -9.77
C LYS A 28 8.75 10.17 -8.44
N GLU A 29 7.55 10.59 -8.10
CA GLU A 29 7.24 11.24 -6.82
C GLU A 29 6.46 10.30 -5.89
N VAL A 30 6.62 10.51 -4.58
CA VAL A 30 5.91 9.73 -3.58
C VAL A 30 4.48 10.24 -3.44
N ILE A 31 3.50 9.41 -3.82
CA ILE A 31 2.08 9.77 -3.77
C ILE A 31 1.48 9.33 -2.44
N LYS A 32 0.98 10.27 -1.64
CA LYS A 32 0.24 9.95 -0.42
C LYS A 32 -1.21 9.60 -0.74
N THR A 33 -1.72 8.52 -0.15
CA THR A 33 -3.10 8.07 -0.30
C THR A 33 -3.70 7.54 1.00
N TRP A 34 -4.98 7.87 1.20
CA TRP A 34 -5.84 7.25 2.22
C TRP A 34 -6.71 6.14 1.63
N SER A 35 -6.75 6.01 0.30
CA SER A 35 -7.61 5.06 -0.39
C SER A 35 -6.99 3.66 -0.42
N ARG A 36 -7.15 2.94 0.69
CA ARG A 36 -6.72 1.54 0.84
C ARG A 36 -7.53 0.56 -0.02
N ALA A 37 -8.73 0.95 -0.44
CA ALA A 37 -9.63 0.11 -1.22
C ALA A 37 -9.28 0.05 -2.72
N SER A 38 -8.44 0.98 -3.19
CA SER A 38 -8.03 1.08 -4.58
C SER A 38 -7.21 -0.14 -5.00
N THR A 39 -7.48 -0.60 -6.21
CA THR A 39 -6.81 -1.73 -6.86
C THR A 39 -5.58 -1.21 -7.60
N ILE A 40 -4.48 -1.94 -7.53
CA ILE A 40 -3.26 -1.60 -8.26
C ILE A 40 -3.48 -1.86 -9.74
N LEU A 41 -3.35 -0.80 -10.56
CA LEU A 41 -3.42 -0.87 -12.01
C LEU A 41 -2.01 -0.99 -12.61
N PRO A 42 -1.87 -1.56 -13.82
CA PRO A 42 -0.58 -1.67 -14.51
C PRO A 42 0.16 -0.34 -14.66
N MET A 43 -0.56 0.76 -14.86
CA MET A 43 0.02 2.11 -14.98
C MET A 43 0.67 2.65 -13.69
N MET A 44 0.40 2.01 -12.55
CA MET A 44 0.98 2.40 -11.26
C MET A 44 2.35 1.74 -11.00
N VAL A 45 2.75 0.79 -11.85
CA VAL A 45 4.01 0.06 -11.69
C VAL A 45 5.19 1.04 -11.77
N GLY A 46 6.16 0.87 -10.87
CA GLY A 46 7.33 1.73 -10.76
C GLY A 46 7.11 3.04 -9.99
N HIS A 47 5.89 3.29 -9.49
CA HIS A 47 5.59 4.41 -8.60
C HIS A 47 5.66 4.00 -7.12
N THR A 48 6.02 4.96 -6.27
CA THR A 48 6.00 4.77 -4.81
C THR A 48 4.75 5.41 -4.23
N ILE A 49 3.89 4.60 -3.63
CA ILE A 49 2.62 5.04 -3.05
C ILE A 49 2.71 4.93 -1.53
N ALA A 50 2.58 6.04 -0.82
CA ALA A 50 2.52 6.08 0.63
C ALA A 50 1.09 5.84 1.09
N VAL A 51 0.81 4.62 1.58
CA VAL A 51 -0.53 4.17 1.99
C VAL A 51 -0.74 4.43 3.48
N HIS A 52 -1.82 5.11 3.83
CA HIS A 52 -2.17 5.35 5.24
C HIS A 52 -2.60 4.06 5.95
N ASN A 53 -1.97 3.71 7.07
CA ASN A 53 -2.30 2.51 7.85
C ASN A 53 -3.16 2.80 9.11
N GLY A 54 -3.59 4.04 9.31
CA GLY A 54 -4.34 4.49 10.49
C GLY A 54 -3.52 5.36 11.45
N LYS A 55 -2.17 5.30 11.36
CA LYS A 55 -1.26 6.14 12.15
C LYS A 55 -0.28 6.92 11.28
N GLN A 56 0.29 6.26 10.26
CA GLN A 56 1.30 6.83 9.39
C GLN A 56 1.11 6.38 7.94
N HIS A 57 1.79 7.06 7.02
CA HIS A 57 1.85 6.66 5.63
C HIS A 57 3.04 5.72 5.42
N VAL A 58 2.76 4.48 5.05
CA VAL A 58 3.78 3.46 4.76
C VAL A 58 4.12 3.55 3.27
N PRO A 59 5.38 3.84 2.90
CA PRO A 59 5.79 3.86 1.49
C PRO A 59 5.82 2.43 0.93
N VAL A 60 5.05 2.20 -0.13
CA VAL A 60 4.99 0.93 -0.85
C VAL A 60 5.47 1.19 -2.28
N PHE A 61 6.53 0.50 -2.69
CA PHE A 61 6.98 0.51 -4.08
C PHE A 61 6.20 -0.54 -4.88
N VAL A 62 5.53 -0.10 -5.95
CA VAL A 62 4.63 -0.97 -6.72
C VAL A 62 5.41 -1.74 -7.78
N SER A 63 5.40 -3.08 -7.67
CA SER A 63 5.92 -3.98 -8.70
C SER A 63 4.79 -4.61 -9.52
N ASP A 64 5.13 -5.20 -10.67
CA ASP A 64 4.18 -5.82 -11.60
C ASP A 64 3.38 -6.97 -10.95
N GLN A 65 4.01 -7.73 -10.06
CA GLN A 65 3.38 -8.83 -9.32
C GLN A 65 2.30 -8.37 -8.34
N MET A 66 2.19 -7.07 -8.07
CA MET A 66 1.17 -6.51 -7.19
C MET A 66 -0.11 -6.09 -7.95
N VAL A 67 -0.12 -6.14 -9.28
CA VAL A 67 -1.27 -5.75 -10.09
C VAL A 67 -2.48 -6.63 -9.75
N GLY A 68 -3.65 -6.01 -9.59
CA GLY A 68 -4.88 -6.70 -9.21
C GLY A 68 -5.12 -6.83 -7.69
N HIS A 69 -4.09 -6.61 -6.87
CA HIS A 69 -4.23 -6.55 -5.41
C HIS A 69 -4.71 -5.16 -4.95
N LYS A 70 -5.18 -5.09 -3.69
CA LYS A 70 -5.54 -3.80 -3.07
C LYS A 70 -4.34 -3.17 -2.36
N LEU A 71 -4.23 -1.85 -2.45
CA LEU A 71 -3.20 -1.08 -1.75
C LEU A 71 -3.19 -1.33 -0.23
N GLY A 72 -4.37 -1.60 0.36
CA GLY A 72 -4.49 -1.89 1.78
C GLY A 72 -3.82 -3.19 2.25
N GLU A 73 -3.56 -4.14 1.34
CA GLU A 73 -2.91 -5.42 1.65
C GLU A 73 -1.43 -5.23 2.03
N PHE A 74 -0.80 -4.21 1.45
CA PHE A 74 0.62 -3.90 1.64
C PHE A 74 0.88 -2.94 2.81
N ALA A 75 -0.18 -2.51 3.52
CA ALA A 75 -0.10 -1.59 4.65
C ALA A 75 -0.75 -2.19 5.91
N PRO A 76 0.01 -2.90 6.77
CA PRO A 76 -0.53 -3.54 7.96
C PRO A 76 -1.02 -2.50 8.99
N THR A 77 -2.20 -2.74 9.54
CA THR A 77 -2.89 -1.81 10.46
C THR A 77 -2.70 -2.14 11.93
N ARG A 78 -2.42 -3.41 12.26
CA ARG A 78 -2.22 -3.88 13.63
C ARG A 78 -0.84 -4.51 13.75
N THR A 79 -0.12 -4.18 14.81
CA THR A 79 1.12 -4.88 15.17
C THR A 79 0.74 -6.15 15.92
N PHE A 80 0.86 -7.31 15.26
CA PHE A 80 0.69 -8.59 15.94
C PHE A 80 1.94 -8.89 16.77
N ARG A 81 1.80 -8.97 18.10
CA ARG A 81 2.92 -9.22 19.02
C ARG A 81 3.13 -10.70 19.36
N GLY A 82 2.36 -11.61 18.76
CA GLY A 82 2.32 -13.02 19.15
C GLY A 82 1.48 -13.25 20.40
N HIS A 83 0.97 -14.47 20.57
CA HIS A 83 0.48 -14.93 21.87
C HIS A 83 1.73 -15.34 22.67
N SER A 84 2.02 -14.69 23.79
CA SER A 84 3.18 -15.02 24.61
C SER A 84 3.02 -16.41 25.24
N LYS A 85 3.33 -17.46 24.49
CA LYS A 85 3.81 -18.71 25.07
C LYS A 85 5.32 -18.70 24.88
N ASP A 86 6.03 -18.50 25.99
CA ASP A 86 7.49 -18.49 26.09
C ASP A 86 8.25 -17.54 25.15
N ARG A 87 8.37 -16.28 25.56
CA ARG A 87 9.58 -15.51 25.23
C ARG A 87 10.41 -15.39 26.50
N LYS A 88 11.40 -16.28 26.67
CA LYS A 88 12.58 -15.96 27.48
C LYS A 88 13.16 -14.67 26.90
N GLY A 89 13.01 -13.59 27.64
CA GLY A 89 13.59 -12.29 27.28
C GLY A 89 15.09 -12.48 27.11
N VAL A 90 15.57 -12.24 25.90
CA VAL A 90 16.99 -11.95 25.71
C VAL A 90 17.16 -10.53 26.21
N ASP A 91 17.48 -10.41 27.49
CA ASP A 91 17.94 -9.18 28.12
C ASP A 91 19.30 -8.83 27.51
N ASN A 92 19.31 -7.96 26.51
CA ASN A 92 20.54 -7.32 26.05
C ASN A 92 20.83 -6.12 26.95
N HIS A 93 21.13 -6.40 28.21
CA HIS A 93 21.98 -5.54 29.02
C HIS A 93 23.42 -5.96 28.77
N ARG A 94 24.13 -5.28 27.86
CA ARG A 94 25.60 -5.30 27.80
C ARG A 94 26.15 -4.07 27.06
N ARG A 95 26.61 -3.13 27.90
CA ARG A 95 27.61 -2.06 27.72
C ARG A 95 27.21 -0.87 26.85
#